data_AF-A0A4V1Y9V7-F1
#
_entry.id   AF-A0A4V1Y9V7-F1
#
_cell.length_a   1.000
_cell.length_b   1.000
_cell.length_c   1.000
_cell.angle_alpha   90.00
_cell.angle_beta   90.00
_cell.angle_gamma   90.00
#
_symmetry.space_group_name_H-M   'P 1'
#
loop_
_entity.id
_entity.type
_entity.pdbx_description
1 polymer ?
#
loop_
_entity_poly.entity_id
_entity_poly.type
_entity_poly.pdbx_seq_one_letter_code
_entity_poly.pdbx_strand_id
1 'polypeptide(L)'
;MKKFKLTSEFIVDISGVKLFRIKALIEFGNVKAGDLGGYIEKEENLSHMGDAWVSGDARISGDAQVSGDAWVFGDAQVFGDAQVFGDAWVFGNARVFGDAQV
;
A
#
# COMPACT_ATOMS: atom_id res chain seq x y z
N MET A 1 3.37 6.32 -16.36
CA MET A 1 3.46 7.57 -15.57
C MET A 1 3.46 7.17 -14.09
N LYS A 2 4.26 7.81 -13.23
CA LYS A 2 4.26 7.47 -11.80
C LYS A 2 3.02 8.05 -11.11
N LYS A 3 2.28 7.19 -10.39
CA LYS A 3 1.06 7.55 -9.64
C LYS A 3 1.37 8.15 -8.27
N PHE A 4 2.44 7.68 -7.63
CA PHE A 4 2.89 8.12 -6.32
C PHE A 4 4.43 8.08 -6.24
N LYS A 5 4.97 8.58 -5.14
CA LYS A 5 6.38 8.42 -4.76
C LYS A 5 6.50 7.98 -3.29
N LEU A 6 7.60 7.32 -2.96
CA LEU A 6 8.05 7.17 -1.58
C LEU A 6 8.56 8.52 -1.06
N THR A 7 8.22 8.88 0.18
CA THR A 7 8.74 10.08 0.84
C THR A 7 9.95 9.73 1.72
N SER A 8 10.55 10.74 2.38
CA SER A 8 11.60 10.52 3.38
C SER A 8 11.05 10.18 4.78
N GLU A 9 9.73 10.28 5.00
CA GLU A 9 9.08 9.83 6.23
C GLU A 9 8.99 8.30 6.19
N PHE A 10 9.53 7.63 7.21
CA PHE A 10 9.48 6.18 7.30
C PHE A 10 9.23 5.73 8.74
N ILE A 11 8.66 4.54 8.85
CA ILE A 11 8.60 3.76 10.09
C ILE A 11 9.48 2.51 9.93
N VAL A 12 9.78 1.88 11.06
CA VAL A 12 10.43 0.57 11.08
C VAL A 12 9.41 -0.42 11.66
N ASP A 13 9.12 -1.48 10.93
CA ASP A 13 8.22 -2.52 11.41
C ASP A 13 8.90 -3.43 12.46
N ILE A 14 8.14 -4.40 12.99
CA ILE A 14 8.65 -5.32 14.02
C ILE A 14 9.80 -6.22 13.53
N SER A 15 9.96 -6.34 12.21
CA SER A 15 10.98 -7.15 11.56
C SER A 15 12.24 -6.32 11.21
N GLY A 16 12.24 -5.02 11.51
CA GLY A 16 13.34 -4.12 11.19
C GLY A 16 13.30 -3.54 9.77
N VAL A 17 12.21 -3.77 9.03
CA VAL A 17 12.05 -3.28 7.66
C VAL A 17 11.59 -1.83 7.67
N LYS A 18 12.22 -0.99 6.84
CA LYS A 18 11.81 0.41 6.64
C LYS A 18 10.64 0.49 5.69
N LEU A 19 9.55 1.10 6.13
CA LEU A 19 8.37 1.37 5.30
C LEU A 19 8.23 2.88 5.13
N PHE A 20 8.18 3.33 3.89
CA PHE A 20 8.13 4.74 3.53
C PHE A 20 6.70 5.19 3.30
N ARG A 21 6.34 6.34 3.88
CA ARG A 21 5.07 7.00 3.64
C ARG A 21 4.98 7.34 2.15
N ILE A 22 3.88 6.97 1.50
CA ILE A 22 3.65 7.30 0.09
C ILE A 22 2.97 8.66 -0.07
N LYS A 23 3.25 9.34 -1.19
CA LYS A 23 2.58 10.57 -1.58
C LYS A 23 2.10 10.49 -3.03
N ALA A 24 0.81 10.77 -3.25
CA ALA A 24 0.23 10.83 -4.59
C ALA A 24 0.88 11.93 -5.43
N LEU A 25 1.18 11.61 -6.69
CA LEU A 25 1.73 12.55 -7.67
C LEU A 25 0.68 13.11 -8.62
N ILE A 26 -0.40 12.36 -8.81
CA ILE A 26 -1.53 12.69 -9.68
C ILE A 26 -2.84 12.40 -8.94
N GLU A 27 -3.95 12.89 -9.49
CA GLU A 27 -5.30 12.55 -9.04
C GLU A 27 -5.79 11.26 -9.72
N PHE A 28 -6.45 10.37 -8.97
CA PHE A 28 -7.04 9.11 -9.43
C PHE A 28 -8.06 8.60 -8.40
N GLY A 29 -9.14 7.97 -8.84
CA GLY A 29 -10.27 7.63 -7.98
C GLY A 29 -10.72 8.82 -7.11
N ASN A 30 -10.62 8.66 -5.79
CA ASN A 30 -10.86 9.67 -4.75
C ASN A 30 -9.57 10.21 -4.10
N VAL A 31 -8.39 9.90 -4.64
CA VAL A 31 -7.08 10.37 -4.17
C VAL A 31 -6.65 11.59 -4.96
N LYS A 32 -6.27 12.68 -4.28
CA LYS A 32 -5.80 13.92 -4.91
C LYS A 32 -4.29 13.96 -5.00
N ALA A 33 -3.79 14.69 -6.01
CA ALA A 33 -2.36 14.95 -6.12
C ALA A 33 -1.84 15.64 -4.86
N GLY A 34 -0.83 15.04 -4.22
CA GLY A 34 -0.23 15.53 -3.00
C GLY A 34 -0.73 14.86 -1.71
N ASP A 35 -1.79 14.05 -1.75
CA ASP A 35 -2.27 13.31 -0.59
C ASP A 35 -1.21 12.33 -0.07
N LEU A 36 -1.12 12.23 1.26
CA LEU A 36 -0.31 11.21 1.92
C LEU A 36 -1.13 9.93 2.08
N GLY A 37 -0.51 8.80 1.77
CA GLY A 37 -1.09 7.47 1.93
C GLY A 37 -0.56 6.74 3.16
N GLY A 38 -0.61 5.41 3.13
CA GLY A 38 0.04 4.56 4.12
C GLY A 38 1.52 4.36 3.84
N TYR A 39 2.07 3.24 4.30
CA TYR A 39 3.49 2.94 4.25
C TYR A 39 3.76 1.69 3.42
N ILE A 40 4.74 1.76 2.53
CA ILE A 40 5.21 0.60 1.76
C ILE A 40 6.74 0.48 1.83
N GLU A 41 7.26 -0.73 1.74
CA GLU A 41 8.72 -0.97 1.74
C GLU A 41 9.38 -0.47 0.46
N LYS A 42 8.80 -0.82 -0.70
CA LYS A 42 9.34 -0.55 -2.04
C LYS A 42 8.23 -0.22 -3.03
N GLU A 43 8.57 0.41 -4.15
CA GLU A 43 7.57 0.87 -5.14
C GLU A 43 6.75 -0.30 -5.72
N GLU A 44 7.32 -1.51 -5.78
CA GLU A 44 6.69 -2.71 -6.29
C GLU A 44 5.50 -3.18 -5.44
N ASN A 45 5.41 -2.74 -4.17
CA ASN A 45 4.30 -3.14 -3.30
C ASN A 45 2.96 -2.52 -3.70
N LEU A 46 2.95 -1.45 -4.48
CA LEU A 46 1.74 -0.76 -4.91
C LEU A 46 1.81 -0.41 -6.39
N SER A 47 0.86 -0.91 -7.17
CA SER A 47 0.81 -0.67 -8.61
C SER A 47 0.65 0.81 -8.94
N HIS A 48 1.41 1.27 -9.93
CA HIS A 48 1.20 2.56 -10.58
C HIS A 48 0.03 2.56 -11.60
N MET A 49 -0.55 1.38 -11.89
CA MET A 49 -1.73 1.22 -12.74
C MET A 49 -2.99 1.02 -11.90
N GLY A 50 -4.14 1.42 -12.44
CA GLY A 50 -5.44 1.33 -11.74
C GLY A 50 -5.54 2.29 -10.55
N ASP A 51 -6.62 2.15 -9.79
CA ASP A 51 -6.93 3.05 -8.66
C ASP A 51 -6.50 2.50 -7.29
N ALA A 52 -5.73 1.39 -7.27
CA ALA A 52 -5.23 0.81 -6.04
C ALA A 52 -4.53 1.82 -5.14
N TRP A 53 -4.84 1.82 -3.84
CA TRP A 53 -4.29 2.77 -2.89
C TRP A 53 -4.10 2.21 -1.48
N VAL A 54 -3.05 2.70 -0.83
CA VAL A 54 -2.76 2.43 0.59
C VAL A 54 -2.91 3.74 1.34
N SER A 55 -3.72 3.77 2.40
CA SER A 55 -4.01 4.99 3.18
C SER A 55 -4.01 4.74 4.69
N GLY A 56 -4.01 5.81 5.49
CA GLY A 56 -3.95 5.71 6.95
C GLY A 56 -2.60 5.19 7.46
N ASP A 57 -2.63 4.27 8.42
CA ASP A 57 -1.43 3.65 9.02
C ASP A 57 -1.14 2.26 8.44
N ALA A 58 -1.79 1.91 7.33
CA ALA A 58 -1.64 0.63 6.66
C ALA A 58 -0.21 0.42 6.15
N ARG A 59 0.24 -0.84 6.18
CA ARG A 59 1.64 -1.23 5.99
C ARG A 59 1.75 -2.39 5.02
N ILE A 60 2.51 -2.19 3.95
CA ILE A 60 2.79 -3.22 2.94
C ILE A 60 4.29 -3.49 2.89
N SER A 61 4.71 -4.75 3.03
CA SER A 61 6.12 -5.14 3.05
C SER A 61 6.38 -6.51 2.43
N GLY A 62 7.64 -6.87 2.25
CA GLY A 62 8.04 -8.09 1.54
C GLY A 62 7.72 -8.01 0.06
N ASP A 63 7.29 -9.14 -0.50
CA ASP A 63 6.92 -9.26 -1.91
C ASP A 63 5.41 -9.07 -2.15
N ALA A 64 4.69 -8.60 -1.14
CA ALA A 64 3.26 -8.35 -1.23
C ALA A 64 2.95 -7.25 -2.25
N GLN A 65 1.86 -7.43 -3.00
CA GLN A 65 1.47 -6.50 -4.07
C GLN A 65 0.00 -6.09 -3.95
N VAL A 66 -0.24 -4.79 -4.07
CA VAL A 66 -1.58 -4.20 -4.16
C VAL A 66 -1.78 -3.62 -5.56
N SER A 67 -2.81 -4.06 -6.27
CA SER A 67 -3.06 -3.68 -7.67
C SER A 67 -4.55 -3.63 -8.02
N GLY A 68 -4.88 -3.30 -9.27
CA GLY A 68 -6.28 -3.09 -9.70
C GLY A 68 -6.86 -1.84 -9.06
N ASP A 69 -8.05 -1.98 -8.46
CA ASP A 69 -8.80 -0.93 -7.78
C ASP A 69 -8.88 -1.20 -6.26
N ALA A 70 -7.93 -1.96 -5.73
CA ALA A 70 -7.93 -2.42 -4.36
C ALA A 70 -7.56 -1.33 -3.33
N TRP A 71 -8.21 -1.34 -2.18
CA TRP A 71 -8.04 -0.36 -1.12
C TRP A 71 -7.54 -0.99 0.17
N VAL A 72 -6.37 -0.55 0.64
CA VAL A 72 -5.82 -0.95 1.94
C VAL A 72 -5.75 0.25 2.87
N PHE A 73 -6.42 0.19 4.02
CA PHE A 73 -6.53 1.36 4.91
C PHE A 73 -6.69 1.00 6.40
N GLY A 74 -6.63 2.01 7.28
CA GLY A 74 -6.63 1.81 8.73
C GLY A 74 -5.27 1.31 9.24
N ASP A 75 -5.26 0.29 10.08
CA ASP A 75 -4.07 -0.34 10.67
C ASP A 75 -3.67 -1.64 9.96
N ALA A 76 -4.19 -1.86 8.75
CA ALA A 76 -4.05 -3.12 8.01
C ALA A 76 -2.59 -3.41 7.64
N GLN A 77 -2.24 -4.70 7.64
CA GLN A 77 -0.89 -5.16 7.31
C GLN A 77 -0.96 -6.22 6.20
N VAL A 78 -0.21 -6.01 5.12
CA VAL A 78 -0.07 -6.97 4.02
C VAL A 78 1.42 -7.27 3.84
N PHE A 79 1.81 -8.53 3.97
CA PHE A 79 3.23 -8.90 3.96
C PHE A 79 3.49 -10.32 3.45
N GLY A 80 4.75 -10.68 3.20
CA GLY A 80 5.11 -11.95 2.56
C GLY A 80 4.84 -11.90 1.06
N ASP A 81 4.24 -12.96 0.49
CA ASP A 81 3.95 -13.09 -0.96
C ASP A 81 2.49 -12.74 -1.32
N ALA A 82 1.77 -12.07 -0.41
CA ALA A 82 0.34 -11.85 -0.53
C ALA A 82 -0.02 -10.90 -1.69
N GLN A 83 -1.15 -11.17 -2.35
CA GLN A 83 -1.66 -10.35 -3.44
C GLN A 83 -3.06 -9.82 -3.10
N VAL A 84 -3.24 -8.51 -3.22
CA VAL A 84 -4.54 -7.83 -3.06
C VAL A 84 -4.85 -7.12 -4.37
N PHE A 85 -5.94 -7.51 -5.04
CA PHE A 85 -6.22 -7.02 -6.39
C PHE A 85 -7.73 -6.90 -6.69
N GLY A 86 -8.06 -6.42 -7.90
CA GLY A 86 -9.45 -6.18 -8.29
C GLY A 86 -10.10 -5.11 -7.41
N ASP A 87 -11.33 -5.34 -6.96
CA ASP A 87 -12.11 -4.43 -6.11
C ASP A 87 -11.95 -4.72 -4.60
N ALA A 88 -10.85 -5.37 -4.19
CA ALA A 88 -10.65 -5.83 -2.82
C ALA A 88 -10.48 -4.69 -1.80
N TRP A 89 -11.09 -4.82 -0.62
CA TRP A 89 -10.98 -3.84 0.47
C TRP A 89 -10.40 -4.52 1.72
N VAL A 90 -9.23 -4.06 2.16
CA VAL A 90 -8.56 -4.57 3.36
C VAL A 90 -8.44 -3.44 4.37
N PHE A 91 -9.08 -3.57 5.53
CA PHE A 91 -9.19 -2.46 6.48
C PHE A 91 -9.22 -2.87 7.95
N GLY A 92 -9.11 -1.87 8.83
CA GLY A 92 -9.07 -2.08 10.28
C GLY A 92 -7.76 -2.72 10.70
N ASN A 93 -7.81 -3.76 11.52
CA ASN A 93 -6.64 -4.50 12.03
C ASN A 93 -6.31 -5.76 11.21
N ALA A 94 -6.76 -5.84 9.97
CA ALA A 94 -6.58 -7.02 9.12
C ALA A 94 -5.09 -7.32 8.87
N ARG A 95 -4.75 -8.62 8.80
CA ARG A 95 -3.41 -9.11 8.43
C ARG A 95 -3.55 -10.10 7.29
N VAL A 96 -3.00 -9.77 6.13
CA VAL A 96 -2.99 -10.62 4.93
C VAL A 96 -1.53 -11.02 4.68
N PHE A 97 -1.25 -12.33 4.66
CA PHE A 97 0.13 -12.82 4.58
C PHE A 97 0.25 -14.23 4.00
N GLY A 98 1.49 -14.63 3.70
CA GLY A 98 1.78 -15.88 2.98
C GLY A 98 1.34 -15.78 1.53
N ASP A 99 0.86 -16.87 0.94
CA ASP A 99 0.40 -16.92 -0.46
C ASP A 99 -1.07 -16.47 -0.65
N ALA A 100 -1.59 -15.64 0.26
CA ALA A 100 -2.99 -15.21 0.24
C ALA A 100 -3.30 -14.36 -1.00
N GLN A 101 -4.46 -14.60 -1.61
CA GLN A 101 -5.03 -13.79 -2.68
C GLN A 101 -6.39 -13.26 -2.21
N VAL A 102 -6.55 -11.93 -2.25
CA VAL A 102 -7.75 -11.21 -1.80
C VAL A 102 -8.34 -10.40 -2.93
#